data_AF-B7B931-F1
#
_entry.id   AF-B7B931-F1
#
_cell.length_a   1.000
_cell.length_b   1.000
_cell.length_c   1.000
_cell.angle_alpha   90.00
_cell.angle_beta   90.00
_cell.angle_gamma   90.00
#
_symmetry.space_group_name_H-M   'P 1'
#
loop_
_entity.id
_entity.type
_entity.pdbx_description
1 polymer ?
#
loop_
_entity_poly.entity_id
_entity_poly.type
_entity_poly.pdbx_seq_one_letter_code
_entity_poly.pdbx_strand_id
1 'polypeptide(L)' 'MGKSLTAEKSFGFAIRIVRLYKILYERKEFVLSKQMLRSGTAIGALLKEVEHAQSKADFISKVNIALKEAI' A
#
# COMPACT_ATOMS: atom_id res chain seq x y z
N MET A 1 -21.27 3.52 -6.07
CA MET A 1 -19.94 4.13 -6.27
C MET A 1 -19.09 3.16 -7.08
N GLY A 2 -18.54 3.60 -8.21
CA GLY A 2 -17.68 2.75 -9.05
C GLY A 2 -16.36 2.41 -8.35
N LYS A 3 -15.78 1.24 -8.65
CA LYS A 3 -14.46 0.84 -8.14
C LYS A 3 -13.42 1.92 -8.48
N SER A 4 -12.65 2.35 -7.49
CA SER A 4 -11.48 3.20 -7.72
C SER A 4 -10.38 2.39 -8.44
N LEU A 5 -9.96 2.85 -9.63
CA LEU A 5 -8.88 2.24 -10.40
C LEU A 5 -7.58 2.14 -9.58
N THR A 6 -7.28 3.17 -8.79
CA THR A 6 -6.10 3.20 -7.92
C THR A 6 -6.20 2.15 -6.82
N ALA A 7 -7.39 1.97 -6.22
CA ALA A 7 -7.61 0.94 -5.21
C ALA A 7 -7.39 -0.48 -5.78
N GLU A 8 -7.93 -0.77 -6.97
CA GLU A 8 -7.74 -2.07 -7.62
C GLU A 8 -6.27 -2.36 -7.95
N LYS A 9 -5.58 -1.38 -8.52
CA LYS A 9 -4.14 -1.49 -8.82
C LYS A 9 -3.31 -1.67 -7.54
N SER A 10 -3.63 -0.94 -6.47
CA SER A 10 -2.91 -1.03 -5.20
C SER A 10 -3.07 -2.40 -4.54
N PHE A 11 -4.24 -3.02 -4.65
CA PHE A 11 -4.47 -4.38 -4.17
C PHE A 11 -3.64 -5.41 -4.93
N GLY A 12 -3.62 -5.32 -6.26
CA GLY A 12 -2.76 -6.17 -7.10
C GLY A 12 -1.27 -5.98 -6.79
N PHE A 13 -0.85 -4.75 -6.52
CA PHE A 13 0.52 -4.44 -6.10
C PHE A 13 0.86 -5.05 -4.73
N ALA A 14 -0.03 -4.94 -3.74
CA ALA A 14 0.17 -5.55 -2.42
C ALA A 14 0.37 -7.06 -2.51
N ILE A 15 -0.40 -7.77 -3.36
CA ILE A 15 -0.20 -9.21 -3.61
C ILE A 15 1.20 -9.49 -4.16
N ARG A 16 1.69 -8.67 -5.09
CA ARG A 16 3.05 -8.81 -5.66
C ARG A 16 4.12 -8.59 -4.60
N ILE A 17 3.96 -7.59 -3.73
CA ILE A 17 4.89 -7.30 -2.63
C ILE A 17 4.94 -8.48 -1.64
N VAL A 18 3.80 -9.05 -1.27
CA VAL A 18 3.75 -10.24 -0.39
C VAL A 18 4.46 -11.44 -1.03
N ARG A 19 4.27 -11.66 -2.34
CA ARG A 19 4.97 -12.74 -3.06
C ARG A 19 6.48 -12.51 -3.10
N LEU A 20 6.92 -11.28 -3.39
CA LEU A 20 8.34 -10.93 -3.40
C LEU A 20 8.97 -11.08 -2.01
N TYR A 21 8.28 -10.63 -0.95
CA TYR A 21 8.72 -10.80 0.43
C TYR A 21 9.01 -12.26 0.75
N LYS A 22 8.14 -13.20 0.37
CA LYS A 22 8.35 -14.64 0.59
C LYS A 22 9.63 -15.15 -0.08
N ILE A 23 9.88 -14.74 -1.33
CA ILE A 23 11.11 -15.11 -2.07
C ILE A 23 12.35 -14.54 -1.38
N LEU A 24 12.31 -13.29 -0.95
CA LEU A 24 13.44 -12.64 -0.26
C LEU A 24 13.70 -13.26 1.11
N TYR A 25 12.65 -13.64 1.83
CA TYR A 25 12.73 -14.34 3.09
C TYR A 25 13.43 -15.71 2.95
N GLU A 26 13.08 -16.49 1.91
CA GLU A 26 13.77 -17.74 1.58
C GLU A 26 15.25 -17.53 1.24
N ARG A 27 15.59 -16.38 0.64
CA ARG A 27 16.97 -15.95 0.37
C ARG A 27 17.69 -15.36 1.58
N LYS A 28 17.08 -15.42 2.76
CA LYS A 28 17.60 -14.89 4.03
C LYS A 28 17.80 -13.38 4.04
N GLU A 29 17.01 -12.62 3.28
CA GLU A 29 16.95 -11.17 3.40
C GLU A 29 15.73 -10.78 4.24
N PHE A 30 15.98 -10.09 5.37
CA PHE A 30 14.98 -9.88 6.41
C PHE A 30 14.74 -8.42 6.77
N VAL A 31 15.65 -7.53 6.39
CA VAL A 31 15.62 -6.13 6.84
C VAL A 31 14.88 -5.29 5.82
N LEU A 32 15.36 -5.28 4.56
CA LEU A 32 14.78 -4.47 3.49
C LEU A 32 13.45 -5.06 3.02
N SER A 33 13.35 -6.38 2.94
CA SER A 33 12.14 -7.11 2.56
C SER A 33 10.99 -6.80 3.52
N LYS A 34 11.27 -6.70 4.81
CA LYS A 34 10.27 -6.34 5.83
C LYS A 34 9.84 -4.88 5.72
N GLN A 35 10.77 -3.96 5.45
CA GLN A 35 10.43 -2.55 5.22
C GLN A 35 9.56 -2.38 3.96
N MET A 36 9.95 -3.04 2.87
CA MET A 36 9.22 -3.06 1.61
C MET A 36 7.84 -3.72 1.76
N LEU A 37 7.72 -4.81 2.53
CA LEU A 37 6.43 -5.44 2.83
C LEU A 37 5.48 -4.45 3.50
N ARG A 38 5.98 -3.70 4.50
CA ARG A 38 5.19 -2.70 5.21
C ARG A 38 4.76 -1.56 4.28
N SER A 39 5.70 -0.91 3.58
CA SER A 39 5.36 0.22 2.72
C SER A 39 4.46 -0.19 1.56
N GLY A 40 4.80 -1.28 0.87
CA GLY A 40 4.06 -1.74 -0.30
C GLY A 40 2.63 -2.22 -0.01
N THR A 41 2.35 -2.68 1.21
CA THR A 41 0.98 -3.04 1.63
C THR A 41 0.20 -1.86 2.24
N ALA A 42 0.89 -0.87 2.82
CA ALA A 42 0.29 0.33 3.39
C ALA A 42 -0.43 1.21 2.36
N ILE A 43 0.04 1.25 1.10
CA ILE A 43 -0.58 2.02 0.02
C ILE A 43 -2.07 1.68 -0.13
N GLY A 44 -2.39 0.39 -0.25
CA GLY A 44 -3.78 -0.07 -0.40
C GLY A 44 -4.62 0.15 0.85
N ALA A 45 -4.02 0.01 2.03
CA ALA A 45 -4.70 0.27 3.30
C ALA A 45 -5.11 1.75 3.43
N LEU A 46 -4.19 2.67 3.15
CA LEU A 46 -4.45 4.11 3.19
C LEU A 46 -5.50 4.52 2.17
N LEU A 47 -5.44 4.00 0.94
CA LEU A 47 -6.47 4.24 -0.07
C LEU A 47 -7.84 3.70 0.34
N LYS A 48 -7.89 2.64 1.16
CA LYS A 48 -9.15 2.13 1.72
C LYS A 48 -9.69 3.06 2.81
N GLU A 49 -8.83 3.62 3.66
CA GLU A 49 -9.23 4.59 4.70
C GLU A 49 -9.77 5.90 4.13
N VAL A 50 -9.37 6.25 2.91
CA VAL A 50 -9.86 7.43 2.17
C VAL A 50 -11.37 7.32 1.88
N GLU A 51 -11.91 6.10 1.71
CA GLU A 51 -13.36 5.89 1.52
C GLU A 51 -14.19 6.33 2.75
N HIS A 52 -13.55 6.41 3.91
CA HIS A 52 -14.16 6.83 5.17
C HIS A 52 -13.66 8.20 5.64
N ALA A 53 -13.07 9.00 4.75
CA ALA A 53 -12.53 10.31 5.09
C ALA A 53 -13.64 11.24 5.61
N GLN A 54 -13.38 11.91 6.74
CA GLN A 54 -14.35 12.79 7.39
C GLN A 54 -14.39 14.19 6.77
N SER A 55 -13.40 14.54 5.95
CA SER A 55 -13.31 15.83 5.25
C SER A 55 -12.44 15.71 4.00
N LYS A 56 -12.50 16.74 3.14
CA LYS A 56 -11.61 16.85 1.98
C LYS A 56 -10.13 16.94 2.40
N ALA A 57 -9.84 17.59 3.52
CA ALA A 57 -8.47 17.68 4.04
C ALA A 57 -7.96 16.30 4.50
N ASP A 58 -8.79 15.53 5.20
CA ASP A 58 -8.46 14.15 5.61
C ASP A 58 -8.23 13.24 4.40
N PHE A 59 -9.10 13.34 3.38
CA PHE A 59 -8.92 12.66 2.10
C PHE A 59 -7.53 12.95 1.48
N ILE A 60 -7.18 14.22 1.34
CA ILE A 60 -5.91 14.65 0.73
C ILE A 60 -4.71 14.16 1.54
N SER A 61 -4.80 14.28 2.88
CA SER A 61 -3.76 13.81 3.80
C SER A 61 -3.47 12.32 3.60
N LYS A 62 -4.50 11.47 3.64
CA LYS A 62 -4.36 10.01 3.47
C LYS A 62 -3.83 9.61 2.09
N VAL A 63 -4.29 10.28 1.03
CA VAL A 63 -3.76 10.06 -0.33
C VAL A 63 -2.28 10.45 -0.42
N ASN A 64 -1.85 11.54 0.21
CA ASN A 64 -0.44 11.94 0.23
C ASN A 64 0.44 10.97 1.03
N ILE A 65 -0.07 10.40 2.13
CA ILE A 65 0.65 9.36 2.87
C ILE A 65 0.76 8.10 1.99
N ALA A 66 -0.29 7.72 1.27
CA ALA A 66 -0.26 6.58 0.35
C ALA A 66 0.78 6.78 -0.77
N LEU A 67 0.88 8.01 -1.31
CA LEU A 67 1.89 8.38 -2.29
C LEU A 67 3.30 8.27 -1.72
N LYS A 68 3.52 8.70 -0.47
CA LYS A 68 4.81 8.60 0.20
C LYS A 68 5.27 7.15 0.39
N GLU A 69 4.35 6.23 0.68
CA GLU A 69 4.67 4.79 0.82
C GLU A 69 4.96 4.10 -0.53
N ALA A 70 4.66 4.77 -1.66
CA ALA A 70 4.89 4.25 -3.01
C ALA A 70 6.25 4.65 -3.62
N ILE A 71 6.96 5.61 -3.01
CA ILE A 71 8.29 6.11 -3.40
C ILE A 71 9.35 5.42 -2.55
#